data_AF-A0A5N5T3J7-F1
#
_entry.id   AF-A0A5N5T3J7-F1
#
_cell.length_a   1.000
_cell.length_b   1.000
_cell.length_c   1.000
_cell.angle_alpha   90.00
_cell.angle_beta   90.00
_cell.angle_gamma   90.00
#
_symmetry.space_group_name_H-M   'P 1'
#
loop_
_entity.id
_entity.type
_entity.pdbx_description
1 polymer ?
#
loop_
_entity_poly.entity_id
_entity_poly.type
_entity_poly.pdbx_seq_one_letter_code
_entity_poly.pdbx_strand_id
1 'polypeptide(L)'
;MSSKFGFSSRYENLAKELIRHILGLTDEDDENFTASMDFVMSNLLYHHYLDVNSHTVQRSLEGVSFKMTVHGHQKKAEQLQTLIKKFLSLPVIEEK
;
A
#
# COMPACT_ATOMS: atom_id res chain seq x y z
N MET A 1 -17.37 23.18 1.23
CA MET A 1 -15.92 23.18 1.45
C MET A 1 -15.31 22.32 0.36
N SER A 2 -14.78 22.95 -0.68
CA SER A 2 -14.18 22.25 -1.82
C SER A 2 -12.85 21.64 -1.39
N SER A 3 -12.64 20.36 -1.69
CA SER A 3 -11.34 19.71 -1.53
C SER A 3 -10.30 20.49 -2.33
N LYS A 4 -9.16 20.83 -1.71
CA LYS A 4 -8.09 21.60 -2.34
C LYS A 4 -7.43 20.85 -3.51
N PHE A 5 -7.56 19.53 -3.51
CA PHE A 5 -7.18 18.64 -4.59
C PHE A 5 -8.45 17.90 -5.02
N GLY A 6 -8.67 17.65 -6.31
CA GLY A 6 -9.90 17.03 -6.84
C GLY A 6 -10.19 15.58 -6.42
N PHE A 7 -9.73 15.16 -5.24
CA PHE A 7 -9.92 13.84 -4.65
C PHE A 7 -11.19 13.75 -3.80
N SER A 8 -11.75 12.54 -3.72
CA SER A 8 -12.74 12.21 -2.69
C SER A 8 -12.14 12.43 -1.30
N SER A 9 -12.91 13.05 -0.40
CA SER A 9 -12.58 13.27 1.02
C SER A 9 -11.99 12.02 1.71
N ARG A 10 -12.34 10.81 1.24
CA ARG A 10 -11.77 9.55 1.70
C ARG A 10 -10.25 9.45 1.52
N TYR A 11 -9.72 9.77 0.35
CA TYR A 11 -8.30 9.60 0.05
C TYR A 11 -7.43 10.60 0.80
N GLU A 12 -7.93 11.82 0.99
CA GLU A 12 -7.27 12.82 1.83
C GLU A 12 -7.17 12.33 3.28
N ASN A 13 -8.23 11.73 3.83
CA ASN A 13 -8.21 11.17 5.19
C ASN A 13 -7.22 10.00 5.31
N LEU A 14 -7.19 9.09 4.32
CA LEU A 14 -6.21 7.99 4.30
C LEU A 14 -4.77 8.49 4.21
N ALA A 15 -4.52 9.55 3.44
CA ALA A 15 -3.20 10.17 3.36
C ALA A 15 -2.79 10.78 4.72
N LYS A 16 -3.70 11.46 5.41
CA LYS A 16 -3.45 11.99 6.76
C LYS A 16 -3.14 10.87 7.77
N GLU A 17 -3.91 9.78 7.75
CA GLU A 17 -3.65 8.62 8.60
C GLU A 17 -2.29 7.97 8.31
N LEU A 18 -1.92 7.87 7.03
CA LEU A 18 -0.61 7.35 6.62
C LEU A 18 0.53 8.22 7.15
N ILE A 19 0.42 9.54 7.03
CA ILE A 19 1.41 10.51 7.52
C ILE A 19 1.56 10.40 9.04
N ARG A 20 0.44 10.37 9.78
CA ARG A 20 0.44 10.17 11.24
C ARG A 20 1.13 8.88 11.64
N HIS A 21 0.83 7.78 10.94
CA HIS A 21 1.32 6.46 11.30
C HIS A 21 2.82 6.28 10.99
N ILE A 22 3.28 6.78 9.83
CA ILE A 22 4.67 6.59 9.39
C ILE A 22 5.62 7.63 9.98
N LEU A 23 5.21 8.90 10.00
CA LEU A 23 6.08 10.01 10.40
C LEU A 23 5.86 10.45 11.85
N GLY A 24 4.78 10.00 12.50
CA GLY A 24 4.45 10.40 13.87
C GLY A 24 3.96 11.85 14.00
N LEU A 25 3.70 12.53 12.87
CA LEU A 25 3.23 13.91 12.85
C LEU A 25 1.72 13.94 13.12
N THR A 26 1.32 14.47 14.28
CA THR A 26 -0.09 14.53 14.70
C THR A 26 -0.73 15.89 14.49
N ASP A 27 0.07 16.95 14.53
CA ASP A 27 -0.37 18.32 14.33
C ASP A 27 -0.50 18.63 12.83
N GLU A 28 -1.70 18.97 12.38
CA GLU A 28 -1.95 19.29 10.97
C GLU A 28 -1.51 20.72 10.60
N ASP A 29 -1.34 21.59 11.59
CA ASP A 29 -0.85 22.95 11.39
C ASP A 29 0.70 23.01 11.33
N ASP A 30 1.37 21.88 11.58
CA ASP A 30 2.82 21.75 11.42
C ASP A 30 3.20 21.85 9.93
N GLU A 31 4.22 22.65 9.62
CA GLU A 31 4.72 22.84 8.27
C GLU A 31 5.16 21.51 7.63
N ASN A 32 5.74 20.60 8.41
CA ASN A 32 6.15 19.27 7.94
C ASN A 32 4.95 18.39 7.62
N PHE A 33 3.84 18.54 8.34
CA PHE A 33 2.60 17.82 8.02
C PHE A 33 2.04 18.30 6.69
N THR A 34 1.98 19.61 6.50
CA THR A 34 1.53 20.24 5.24
C THR A 34 2.41 19.81 4.07
N ALA A 35 3.74 19.89 4.21
CA ALA A 35 4.68 19.46 3.17
C ALA A 35 4.57 17.97 2.84
N SER A 36 4.38 17.12 3.85
CA SER A 36 4.17 15.68 3.67
C SER A 36 2.86 15.39 2.92
N MET A 37 1.80 16.14 3.25
CA MET A 37 0.51 16.03 2.57
C MET A 37 0.64 16.40 1.09
N ASP A 38 1.28 17.53 0.78
CA ASP A 38 1.50 17.96 -0.61
C ASP A 38 2.33 16.94 -1.39
N PHE A 39 3.34 16.35 -0.77
CA PHE A 39 4.14 15.27 -1.37
C PHE A 39 3.28 14.04 -1.67
N VAL A 40 2.51 13.54 -0.71
CA VAL A 40 1.67 12.35 -0.88
C VAL A 40 0.64 12.59 -1.98
N MET A 41 -0.06 13.72 -1.95
CA MET A 41 -1.09 14.06 -2.94
C MET A 41 -0.49 14.21 -4.35
N SER A 42 0.67 14.86 -4.47
CA SER A 42 1.35 15.00 -5.76
C SER A 42 1.79 13.65 -6.32
N ASN A 43 2.33 12.75 -5.49
CA ASN A 43 2.68 11.40 -5.93
C ASN A 43 1.47 10.59 -6.38
N LEU A 44 0.34 10.70 -5.68
CA LEU A 44 -0.87 9.97 -6.05
C LEU A 44 -1.50 10.49 -7.36
N LEU A 45 -1.45 11.81 -7.60
CA LEU A 45 -2.02 12.41 -8.81
C LEU A 45 -1.15 12.21 -10.05
N TYR A 46 0.17 12.24 -9.88
CA TYR A 46 1.12 12.35 -10.98
C TYR A 46 2.10 11.19 -11.04
N HIS A 47 1.72 10.01 -10.56
CA HIS A 47 2.57 8.83 -10.73
C HIS A 47 2.65 8.39 -12.20
N HIS A 48 3.85 7.97 -12.62
CA HIS A 48 4.10 7.49 -13.99
C HIS A 48 4.29 5.97 -14.07
N TYR A 49 3.83 5.24 -13.05
CA TYR A 49 3.89 3.78 -13.03
C TYR A 49 2.85 3.15 -13.97
N LEU A 50 3.23 2.04 -14.59
CA LEU A 50 2.30 1.17 -15.31
C LEU A 50 1.33 0.49 -14.33
N ASP A 51 0.18 0.08 -14.85
CA ASP A 51 -0.76 -0.74 -14.08
C ASP A 51 -0.13 -2.06 -13.63
N VAL A 52 -0.64 -2.57 -12.52
CA VAL A 52 -0.17 -3.83 -11.91
C VAL A 52 -0.37 -5.00 -12.86
N ASN A 53 0.72 -5.73 -13.14
CA ASN A 53 0.69 -6.96 -13.90
C ASN A 53 0.60 -8.18 -12.96
N SER A 54 -0.51 -8.92 -13.03
CA SER A 54 -0.80 -10.06 -12.15
C SER A 54 0.26 -11.18 -12.24
N HIS A 55 0.69 -11.55 -13.44
CA HIS A 55 1.72 -12.58 -13.64
C HIS A 55 3.08 -12.16 -13.04
N THR A 56 3.42 -10.88 -13.14
CA THR A 56 4.67 -10.35 -12.56
C THR A 56 4.62 -10.40 -11.04
N VAL A 57 3.50 -10.00 -10.44
CA VAL A 57 3.30 -10.08 -8.99
C VAL A 57 3.34 -11.54 -8.52
N GLN A 58 2.63 -12.45 -9.19
CA GLN A 58 2.64 -13.88 -8.85
C GLN A 58 4.06 -14.46 -8.90
N ARG A 59 4.80 -14.20 -9.99
CA ARG A 59 6.17 -14.68 -10.15
C ARG A 59 7.10 -14.14 -9.05
N SER A 60 6.92 -12.88 -8.65
CA SER A 60 7.68 -12.27 -7.55
C SER A 60 7.41 -12.99 -6.22
N LEU A 61 6.14 -13.25 -5.90
CA LEU A 61 5.74 -13.97 -4.69
C LEU A 61 6.30 -15.40 -4.64
N GLU A 62 6.22 -16.13 -5.75
CA GLU A 62 6.81 -17.48 -5.88
C GLU A 62 8.33 -17.43 -5.68
N GLY A 63 9.00 -16.44 -6.27
CA GLY A 63 10.44 -16.22 -6.09
C GLY A 63 10.84 -15.96 -4.63
N VAL A 64 10.04 -15.19 -3.88
CA VAL A 64 10.26 -14.94 -2.46
C VAL A 64 10.11 -16.23 -1.66
N SER A 65 9.05 -17.01 -1.87
CA SER A 65 8.86 -18.30 -1.20
C SER A 65 9.98 -19.29 -1.52
N PHE A 66 10.39 -19.38 -2.79
CA PHE A 66 11.51 -20.24 -3.20
C PHE A 66 12.81 -19.84 -2.51
N LYS A 67 13.11 -18.54 -2.48
CA LYS A 67 14.29 -18.00 -1.78
C LYS A 67 14.27 -18.35 -0.29
N MET A 68 13.11 -18.25 0.37
CA MET A 68 12.96 -18.68 1.77
C MET A 68 13.26 -20.16 1.96
N THR A 69 12.75 -21.03 1.09
CA THR A 69 13.05 -22.47 1.13
C THR A 69 14.53 -22.76 0.96
N VAL A 70 15.19 -22.15 -0.03
CA VAL A 70 16.64 -22.33 -0.28
C VAL A 70 17.48 -21.89 0.93
N HIS A 71 17.06 -20.86 1.66
CA HIS A 71 17.74 -20.40 2.88
C HIS A 71 17.31 -21.15 4.16
N GLY A 72 16.62 -22.29 4.05
CA GLY A 72 16.23 -23.11 5.21
C GLY A 72 15.05 -22.55 6.02
N HIS A 73 14.33 -21.55 5.50
CA HIS A 73 13.13 -20.99 6.12
C HIS A 73 11.84 -21.67 5.62
N GLN A 74 11.84 -23.00 5.55
CA GLN A 74 10.74 -23.79 4.98
C GLN A 74 9.38 -23.47 5.58
N LYS A 75 9.28 -23.43 6.92
CA LYS A 75 8.03 -23.11 7.63
C LYS A 75 7.49 -21.73 7.23
N LYS A 76 8.36 -20.73 7.05
CA LYS A 76 7.95 -19.38 6.64
C LYS A 76 7.48 -19.37 5.18
N ALA A 77 8.15 -20.12 4.30
CA ALA A 77 7.76 -20.26 2.90
C ALA A 77 6.34 -20.86 2.77
N GLU A 78 6.07 -21.94 3.50
CA GLU A 78 4.76 -22.61 3.53
C GLU A 78 3.66 -21.71 4.11
N GLN A 79 3.98 -20.98 5.19
CA GLN A 79 3.06 -20.01 5.78
C GLN A 79 2.72 -18.88 4.81
N LEU A 80 3.72 -18.33 4.11
CA LEU A 80 3.51 -17.29 3.10
C LEU A 80 2.60 -17.78 1.97
N GLN A 81 2.86 -18.97 1.44
CA GLN A 81 2.03 -19.58 0.39
C GLN A 81 0.58 -19.80 0.85
N THR A 82 0.39 -20.23 2.09
CA THR A 82 -0.94 -20.40 2.68
C THR A 82 -1.67 -19.07 2.83
N LEU A 83 -0.98 -18.02 3.29
CA LEU A 83 -1.55 -16.68 3.43
C LEU A 83 -1.92 -16.07 2.08
N ILE A 84 -1.10 -16.25 1.05
CA ILE A 84 -1.41 -15.79 -0.31
C ILE A 84 -2.66 -16.47 -0.83
N LYS A 85 -2.74 -17.80 -0.74
CA LYS A 85 -3.94 -18.57 -1.14
C LYS A 85 -5.19 -18.11 -0.40
N LYS A 86 -5.07 -17.90 0.91
CA LYS A 86 -6.16 -17.38 1.74
C LYS A 86 -6.59 -15.99 1.27
N PHE A 87 -5.64 -15.07 1.05
CA PHE A 87 -5.92 -13.71 0.60
C PHE A 87 -6.64 -13.69 -0.75
N LEU A 88 -6.17 -14.49 -1.73
CA LEU A 88 -6.80 -14.59 -3.05
C LEU A 88 -8.20 -15.25 -3.01
N SER A 89 -8.49 -16.03 -1.97
CA SER A 89 -9.82 -16.63 -1.76
C SER A 89 -10.81 -15.71 -1.05
N LEU A 90 -10.36 -14.56 -0.52
CA LEU A 90 -11.27 -13.58 0.08
C LEU A 90 -12.14 -12.96 -1.03
N PRO A 91 -13.42 -12.69 -0.77
CA PRO A 91 -14.25 -11.95 -1.71
C PRO A 91 -13.57 -10.61 -2.02
N VAL A 92 -13.37 -10.34 -3.30
CA VAL A 92 -12.80 -9.07 -3.77
C VAL A 92 -13.70 -7.96 -3.23
N ILE A 93 -13.07 -7.01 -2.54
CA ILE A 93 -13.63 -5.80 -1.92
C ILE A 93 -14.97 -5.43 -2.58
N GLU A 94 -16.09 -5.73 -1.90
CA GLU A 94 -17.38 -5.15 -2.27
C GLU A 94 -17.25 -3.64 -2.08
N GLU A 95 -17.30 -2.89 -3.18
CA GLU A 95 -17.45 -1.43 -3.14
C GLU A 95 -18.76 -1.11 -2.39
N LYS A 96 -18.64 -0.66 -1.14
CA LYS A 96 -19.70 0.02 -0.40
C LYS A 96 -19.54 1.53 -0.55
#